data_AF-A0A1I4WAU3-F1
#
_entry.id   AF-A0A1I4WAU3-F1
#
_cell.length_a   1.000
_cell.length_b   1.000
_cell.length_c   1.000
_cell.angle_alpha   90.00
_cell.angle_beta   90.00
_cell.angle_gamma   90.00
#
_symmetry.space_group_name_H-M   'P 1'
#
loop_
_entity.id
_entity.type
_entity.pdbx_description
1 polymer ?
#
loop_
_entity_poly.entity_id
_entity_poly.type
_entity_poly.pdbx_seq_one_letter_code
_entity_poly.pdbx_strand_id
1 'polypeptide(L)'
;MLALVASSSCAAGGLLPASPDSYLSQAARVRQSADRPWLPEDGRLGNLRHLRISAKDCAVRILSGTENRVFPGRSDVVLVEQSRVLDTSPDEKPTPRDVVLAPDHAQACPAVGSCGLSITSLPRGSGSGSDDAACFTVQIATAHDLLLGGDGLTVLVDRVHQPALRISINPGFGQRLWLEQARIGLLSISANAPVRVGGNGQIDFLQAGSSNGGSVMLLHEFRAQHVGVSTTTTGTHWSVHIGADTTAGYYQPARAPGSLAKNYGIEVDGPLDRLDMPAGRVDPSPLAESTRIAARALRQAVLAKVGTARELASAEPGLPLPTAAAAALPIDPREHVAQVVARYLPASTRITDVALWRRGGRLEGVAADVASARDVVRLLRDSGEFTYVSGGGGSPRAGGYAFSAQLNFSCDAPGGPSECPAGESPHAEVYSEAQVRGTLDRLVGDSLTLLEVRLDGQTIHLRAAAASESEARAALERIRQQKGLFRVSISSIGRSGSGPAAEISATLKLNCVAPPKPDGICSTSR
;
A
#
# COMPACT_ATOMS: atom_id res chain seq x y z
N MET A 1 -41.69 17.07 31.10
CA MET A 1 -40.24 16.88 31.22
C MET A 1 -39.78 16.03 30.05
N LEU A 2 -39.35 16.65 28.95
CA LEU A 2 -38.68 15.97 27.84
C LEU A 2 -37.19 15.93 28.16
N ALA A 3 -36.62 14.72 28.25
CA ALA A 3 -35.18 14.53 28.39
C ALA A 3 -34.53 14.61 27.01
N LEU A 4 -33.70 15.63 26.81
CA LEU A 4 -32.72 15.69 25.72
C LEU A 4 -31.73 14.53 25.89
N VAL A 5 -31.73 13.59 24.94
CA VAL A 5 -30.60 12.68 24.75
C VAL A 5 -29.63 13.41 23.84
N ALA A 6 -28.54 13.89 24.43
CA ALA A 6 -27.42 14.47 23.71
C ALA A 6 -26.82 13.41 22.79
N SER A 7 -26.93 13.62 21.48
CA SER A 7 -26.11 12.95 20.48
C SER A 7 -24.67 13.37 20.71
N SER A 8 -23.86 12.47 21.27
CA SER A 8 -22.40 12.62 21.33
C SER A 8 -21.88 12.80 19.91
N SER A 9 -21.40 14.01 19.62
CA SER A 9 -20.68 14.37 18.42
C SER A 9 -19.42 13.49 18.32
N CYS A 10 -19.50 12.43 17.50
CA CYS A 10 -18.31 11.68 17.07
C CYS A 10 -17.34 12.66 16.41
N ALA A 11 -16.13 12.75 16.95
CA ALA A 11 -15.05 13.53 16.39
C ALA A 11 -14.76 13.06 14.95
N ALA A 12 -15.11 13.90 13.97
CA ALA A 12 -14.70 13.74 12.58
C ALA A 12 -13.23 14.13 12.44
N GLY A 13 -12.31 13.22 12.75
CA GLY A 13 -10.88 13.49 12.63
C GLY A 13 -10.05 12.26 12.99
N GLY A 14 -9.88 11.33 12.04
CA GLY A 14 -9.05 10.14 12.25
C GLY A 14 -9.11 9.09 11.15
N LEU A 15 -10.14 9.11 10.30
CA LEU A 15 -10.18 8.27 9.10
C LEU A 15 -9.42 8.95 7.98
N LEU A 16 -8.44 8.24 7.41
CA LEU A 16 -7.77 8.68 6.19
C LEU A 16 -8.79 8.72 5.04
N PRO A 17 -8.70 9.70 4.14
CA PRO A 17 -9.47 9.64 2.91
C PRO A 17 -9.09 8.38 2.12
N ALA A 18 -10.06 7.79 1.42
CA ALA A 18 -9.78 6.68 0.50
C ALA A 18 -8.70 7.12 -0.51
N SER A 19 -7.73 6.24 -0.74
CA SER A 19 -6.61 6.48 -1.65
C SER A 19 -6.21 5.18 -2.34
N PRO A 20 -5.45 5.23 -3.45
CA PRO A 20 -4.94 4.02 -4.10
C PRO A 20 -4.25 3.08 -3.10
N ASP A 21 -3.42 3.63 -2.23
CA ASP A 21 -2.70 2.85 -1.22
C ASP A 21 -3.63 2.25 -0.17
N SER A 22 -4.75 2.89 0.18
CA SER A 22 -5.71 2.32 1.14
C SER A 22 -6.39 1.08 0.56
N TYR A 23 -6.70 1.08 -0.74
CA TYR A 23 -7.25 -0.09 -1.43
C TYR A 23 -6.22 -1.22 -1.60
N LEU A 24 -4.94 -0.88 -1.82
CA LEU A 24 -3.86 -1.86 -1.84
C LEU A 24 -3.67 -2.50 -0.46
N SER A 25 -3.65 -1.71 0.60
CA SER A 25 -3.69 -2.18 1.99
C SER A 25 -4.88 -3.11 2.24
N GLN A 26 -6.07 -2.71 1.80
CA GLN A 26 -7.28 -3.53 1.96
C GLN A 26 -7.16 -4.86 1.20
N ALA A 27 -6.63 -4.86 -0.02
CA ALA A 27 -6.41 -6.08 -0.80
C ALA A 27 -5.37 -7.01 -0.14
N ALA A 28 -4.33 -6.46 0.48
CA ALA A 28 -3.38 -7.25 1.28
C ALA A 28 -4.08 -7.87 2.52
N ARG A 29 -4.95 -7.12 3.20
CA ARG A 29 -5.73 -7.63 4.34
C ARG A 29 -6.73 -8.72 3.94
N VAL A 30 -7.36 -8.64 2.77
CA VAL A 30 -8.19 -9.75 2.22
C VAL A 30 -7.38 -11.04 2.04
N ARG A 31 -6.10 -10.89 1.68
CA ARG A 31 -5.21 -12.04 1.53
C ARG A 31 -4.85 -12.66 2.89
N GLN A 32 -4.70 -11.84 3.92
CA GLN A 32 -4.39 -12.26 5.29
C GLN A 32 -5.60 -12.83 6.03
N SER A 33 -6.82 -12.48 5.63
CA SER A 33 -8.04 -12.80 6.38
C SER A 33 -8.40 -14.29 6.39
N ALA A 34 -7.90 -15.06 5.43
CA ALA A 34 -8.20 -16.49 5.33
C ALA A 34 -7.05 -17.24 4.66
N ASP A 35 -6.65 -18.37 5.26
CA ASP A 35 -5.79 -19.31 4.56
C ASP A 35 -6.58 -20.13 3.55
N ARG A 36 -6.13 -20.10 2.30
CA ARG A 36 -6.78 -20.76 1.18
C ARG A 36 -5.97 -21.99 0.81
N PRO A 37 -6.61 -23.14 0.56
CA PRO A 37 -5.90 -24.37 0.27
C PRO A 37 -5.06 -24.26 -1.00
N TRP A 38 -3.81 -24.71 -0.92
CA TRP A 38 -2.94 -24.95 -2.07
C TRP A 38 -3.05 -26.42 -2.47
N LEU A 39 -3.87 -26.69 -3.49
CA LEU A 39 -4.07 -28.01 -4.08
C LEU A 39 -4.08 -27.83 -5.60
N PRO A 40 -2.91 -27.59 -6.22
CA PRO A 40 -2.81 -27.21 -7.63
C PRO A 40 -3.32 -28.31 -8.57
N GLU A 41 -3.27 -29.58 -8.16
CA GLU A 41 -3.83 -30.72 -8.90
C GLU A 41 -5.37 -30.66 -9.05
N ASP A 42 -6.05 -29.89 -8.18
CA ASP A 42 -7.49 -29.63 -8.26
C ASP A 42 -7.81 -28.22 -8.82
N GLY A 43 -6.76 -27.50 -9.21
CA GLY A 43 -6.81 -26.11 -9.64
C GLY A 43 -6.85 -25.08 -8.52
N ARG A 44 -6.73 -25.47 -7.23
CA ARG A 44 -6.79 -24.55 -6.09
C ARG A 44 -5.42 -23.90 -5.83
N LEU A 45 -5.39 -22.56 -5.87
CA LEU A 45 -4.17 -21.77 -6.01
C LEU A 45 -3.71 -21.10 -4.71
N GLY A 46 -4.29 -21.44 -3.56
CA GLY A 46 -3.97 -20.83 -2.27
C GLY A 46 -4.17 -19.32 -2.26
N ASN A 47 -3.40 -18.59 -1.45
CA ASN A 47 -3.40 -17.13 -1.44
C ASN A 47 -2.46 -16.56 -2.50
N LEU A 48 -3.01 -15.80 -3.44
CA LEU A 48 -2.28 -15.21 -4.56
C LEU A 48 -1.90 -13.75 -4.31
N ARG A 49 -0.68 -13.40 -4.72
CA ARG A 49 -0.20 -12.02 -4.88
C ARG A 49 -0.21 -11.63 -6.36
N HIS A 50 0.63 -12.28 -7.14
CA HIS A 50 0.68 -12.11 -8.59
C HIS A 50 0.04 -13.31 -9.30
N LEU A 51 -0.81 -13.01 -10.28
CA LEU A 51 -1.26 -14.01 -11.24
C LEU A 51 -0.83 -13.58 -12.65
N ARG A 52 0.02 -14.38 -13.27
CA ARG A 52 0.42 -14.21 -14.66
C ARG A 52 -0.35 -15.16 -15.55
N ILE A 53 -0.92 -14.64 -16.63
CA ILE A 53 -1.53 -15.42 -17.70
C ILE A 53 -0.68 -15.23 -18.96
N SER A 54 -0.10 -16.31 -19.44
CA SER A 54 0.74 -16.34 -20.65
C SER A 54 0.08 -17.27 -21.66
N ALA A 55 -0.69 -16.71 -22.59
CA ALA A 55 -1.54 -17.51 -23.49
C ALA A 55 -1.70 -16.89 -24.88
N LYS A 56 -1.24 -17.60 -25.90
CA LYS A 56 -1.36 -17.26 -27.32
C LYS A 56 -2.69 -17.73 -27.90
N ASP A 57 -3.34 -16.87 -28.68
CA ASP A 57 -4.59 -17.08 -29.39
C ASP A 57 -5.73 -17.63 -28.51
N CYS A 58 -5.64 -17.30 -27.23
CA CYS A 58 -6.44 -17.88 -26.17
C CYS A 58 -7.50 -16.92 -25.65
N ALA A 59 -8.64 -17.46 -25.23
CA ALA A 59 -9.70 -16.71 -24.57
C ALA A 59 -9.76 -17.14 -23.10
N VAL A 60 -9.65 -16.19 -22.17
CA VAL A 60 -9.63 -16.46 -20.72
C VAL A 60 -10.72 -15.66 -20.05
N ARG A 61 -11.45 -16.30 -19.14
CA ARG A 61 -12.40 -15.63 -18.25
C ARG A 61 -11.81 -15.51 -16.85
N ILE A 62 -11.93 -14.33 -16.25
CA ILE A 62 -11.57 -14.06 -14.86
C ILE A 62 -12.83 -13.58 -14.14
N LEU A 63 -13.11 -14.12 -12.96
CA LEU A 63 -14.28 -13.75 -12.15
C LEU A 63 -13.94 -13.78 -10.66
N SER A 64 -14.75 -13.11 -9.84
CA SER A 64 -14.56 -13.13 -8.39
C SER A 64 -15.03 -14.45 -7.75
N GLY A 65 -14.35 -14.83 -6.68
CA GLY A 65 -14.75 -15.96 -5.86
C GLY A 65 -14.21 -15.92 -4.46
N THR A 66 -14.36 -17.03 -3.76
CA THR A 66 -14.04 -17.17 -2.34
C THR A 66 -12.72 -17.91 -2.15
N GLU A 67 -12.40 -18.77 -3.11
CA GLU A 67 -11.08 -19.35 -3.35
C GLU A 67 -10.42 -18.74 -4.58
N ASN A 68 -9.10 -18.91 -4.68
CA ASN A 68 -8.40 -18.76 -5.95
C ASN A 68 -8.37 -20.12 -6.63
N ARG A 69 -9.01 -20.23 -7.81
CA ARG A 69 -9.12 -21.51 -8.51
C ARG A 69 -9.07 -21.35 -10.02
N VAL A 70 -8.38 -22.25 -10.69
CA VAL A 70 -8.42 -22.36 -12.16
C VAL A 70 -9.22 -23.57 -12.59
N PHE A 71 -10.00 -23.38 -13.66
CA PHE A 71 -10.81 -24.40 -14.30
C PHE A 71 -10.39 -24.53 -15.75
N PRO A 72 -9.80 -25.67 -16.16
CA PRO A 72 -9.55 -25.98 -17.56
C PRO A 72 -10.86 -25.93 -18.37
N GLY A 73 -10.78 -25.34 -19.57
CA GLY A 73 -11.86 -25.22 -20.55
C GLY A 73 -11.51 -26.03 -21.80
N ARG A 74 -11.45 -25.39 -22.97
CA ARG A 74 -11.05 -26.07 -24.23
C ARG A 74 -9.60 -26.53 -24.26
N SER A 75 -8.76 -26.06 -23.35
CA SER A 75 -7.33 -26.37 -23.27
C SER A 75 -6.98 -26.92 -21.89
N ASP A 76 -5.92 -27.72 -21.84
CA ASP A 76 -5.23 -28.01 -20.59
C ASP A 76 -4.68 -26.71 -19.99
N VAL A 77 -4.35 -26.75 -18.70
CA VAL A 77 -3.71 -25.63 -18.02
C VAL A 77 -2.42 -26.12 -17.38
N VAL A 78 -1.32 -25.49 -17.75
CA VAL A 78 -0.05 -25.59 -17.03
C VAL A 78 0.00 -24.47 -16.00
N LEU A 79 0.11 -24.87 -14.75
CA LEU A 79 0.26 -24.03 -13.58
C LEU A 79 1.71 -24.07 -13.13
N VAL A 80 2.34 -22.91 -12.98
CA VAL A 80 3.71 -22.79 -12.45
C VAL A 80 3.71 -21.91 -11.22
N GLU A 81 4.14 -22.46 -10.09
CA GLU A 81 4.45 -21.68 -8.89
C GLU A 81 5.81 -21.01 -9.09
N GLN A 82 5.88 -19.69 -9.30
CA GLN A 82 7.15 -19.01 -9.59
C GLN A 82 8.00 -18.78 -8.35
N SER A 83 7.38 -18.36 -7.25
CA SER A 83 8.10 -18.09 -6.02
C SER A 83 7.22 -18.32 -4.80
N ARG A 84 7.90 -18.68 -3.71
CA ARG A 84 7.46 -18.53 -2.33
C ARG A 84 8.40 -17.49 -1.74
N VAL A 85 8.07 -16.21 -1.90
CA VAL A 85 8.75 -15.11 -1.21
C VAL A 85 10.22 -14.89 -1.63
N LEU A 86 10.46 -13.85 -2.43
CA LEU A 86 11.78 -13.18 -2.47
C LEU A 86 11.70 -11.65 -2.26
N ASP A 87 10.55 -11.01 -2.50
CA ASP A 87 10.44 -9.54 -2.52
C ASP A 87 9.31 -8.93 -1.65
N THR A 88 8.71 -9.68 -0.70
CA THR A 88 7.64 -9.15 0.19
C THR A 88 8.06 -9.02 1.65
N SER A 89 7.33 -8.16 2.37
CA SER A 89 7.37 -8.08 3.83
C SER A 89 7.28 -9.51 4.40
N PRO A 90 8.30 -9.96 5.16
CA PRO A 90 8.38 -11.32 5.69
C PRO A 90 7.25 -11.65 6.68
N ASP A 91 6.43 -10.66 7.03
CA ASP A 91 5.40 -10.73 8.05
C ASP A 91 4.00 -11.06 7.49
N GLU A 92 3.83 -11.10 6.16
CA GLU A 92 2.53 -11.44 5.55
C GLU A 92 2.21 -12.93 5.71
N LYS A 93 1.20 -13.23 6.53
CA LYS A 93 0.69 -14.58 6.78
C LYS A 93 -0.80 -14.68 6.42
N PRO A 94 -1.24 -15.74 5.73
CA PRO A 94 -0.45 -16.85 5.17
C PRO A 94 0.39 -16.41 3.96
N THR A 95 1.42 -17.21 3.63
CA THR A 95 2.41 -16.84 2.61
C THR A 95 1.77 -16.73 1.21
N PRO A 96 1.83 -15.55 0.56
CA PRO A 96 1.35 -15.39 -0.81
C PRO A 96 2.18 -16.18 -1.81
N ARG A 97 1.53 -16.53 -2.92
CA ARG A 97 2.15 -17.21 -4.06
C ARG A 97 2.04 -16.36 -5.32
N ASP A 98 3.06 -16.50 -6.16
CA ASP A 98 3.07 -15.98 -7.52
C ASP A 98 2.89 -17.16 -8.49
N VAL A 99 1.86 -17.08 -9.33
CA VAL A 99 1.47 -18.19 -10.21
C VAL A 99 1.45 -17.75 -11.66
N VAL A 100 1.98 -18.59 -12.55
CA VAL A 100 1.73 -18.51 -14.00
C VAL A 100 0.70 -19.55 -14.39
N LEU A 101 -0.27 -19.15 -15.19
CA LEU A 101 -1.20 -20.02 -15.90
C LEU A 101 -0.96 -19.88 -17.40
N ALA A 102 -0.82 -21.00 -18.08
CA ALA A 102 -0.68 -21.05 -19.54
C ALA A 102 -1.36 -22.32 -20.10
N PRO A 103 -1.75 -22.33 -21.39
CA PRO A 103 -2.32 -23.52 -22.02
C PRO A 103 -1.33 -24.67 -22.20
N ASP A 104 -0.03 -24.36 -22.24
CA ASP A 104 1.03 -25.35 -22.45
C ASP A 104 2.33 -24.96 -21.75
N HIS A 105 3.25 -25.92 -21.67
CA HIS A 105 4.51 -25.78 -20.96
C HIS A 105 5.46 -24.77 -21.61
N ALA A 106 5.46 -24.67 -22.95
CA ALA A 106 6.35 -23.75 -23.66
C ALA A 106 5.99 -22.29 -23.35
N GLN A 107 4.69 -22.01 -23.15
CA GLN A 107 4.19 -20.69 -22.78
C GLN A 107 4.32 -20.39 -21.28
N ALA A 108 4.24 -21.42 -20.44
CA ALA A 108 4.45 -21.31 -18.99
C ALA A 108 5.93 -21.06 -18.64
N CYS A 109 6.84 -21.70 -19.37
CA CYS A 109 8.29 -21.63 -19.19
C CYS A 109 9.01 -21.23 -20.49
N PRO A 110 8.94 -19.96 -20.91
CA PRO A 110 9.47 -19.53 -22.20
C PRO A 110 11.00 -19.53 -22.32
N ALA A 111 11.74 -19.59 -21.22
CA ALA A 111 13.21 -19.61 -21.21
C ALA A 111 13.80 -20.73 -20.33
N VAL A 112 15.02 -21.17 -20.65
CA VAL A 112 15.76 -22.16 -19.85
C VAL A 112 15.96 -21.60 -18.44
N GLY A 113 15.54 -22.35 -17.41
CA GLY A 113 15.57 -21.91 -16.01
C GLY A 113 14.45 -20.95 -15.58
N SER A 114 13.47 -20.67 -16.45
CA SER A 114 12.29 -19.83 -16.11
C SER A 114 11.15 -20.60 -15.47
N CYS A 115 11.22 -21.94 -15.48
CA CYS A 115 10.27 -22.76 -14.75
C CYS A 115 10.47 -22.52 -13.26
N GLY A 116 9.40 -22.11 -12.59
CA GLY A 116 9.39 -21.79 -11.17
C GLY A 116 9.69 -22.97 -10.25
N LEU A 117 9.26 -22.86 -9.00
CA LEU A 117 9.44 -23.85 -7.94
C LEU A 117 8.72 -25.18 -8.21
N SER A 118 7.52 -25.12 -8.78
CA SER A 118 6.74 -26.32 -9.10
C SER A 118 5.89 -26.09 -10.35
N ILE A 119 5.61 -27.18 -11.07
CA ILE A 119 4.78 -27.20 -12.27
C ILE A 119 3.73 -28.28 -12.08
N THR A 120 2.47 -27.92 -12.30
CA THR A 120 1.33 -28.84 -12.27
C THR A 120 0.58 -28.71 -13.59
N SER A 121 0.24 -29.84 -14.19
CA SER A 121 -0.59 -29.90 -15.41
C SER A 121 -1.99 -30.33 -15.04
N LEU A 122 -2.96 -29.44 -15.29
CA LEU A 122 -4.37 -29.71 -15.12
C LEU A 122 -4.98 -30.11 -16.46
N PRO A 123 -5.30 -31.39 -16.66
CA PRO A 123 -5.90 -31.83 -17.90
C PRO A 123 -7.31 -31.25 -18.03
N ARG A 124 -7.71 -31.01 -19.28
CA ARG A 124 -9.10 -30.73 -19.62
C ARG A 124 -9.99 -31.83 -19.04
N GLY A 125 -10.97 -31.44 -18.22
CA GLY A 125 -11.90 -32.38 -17.59
C GLY A 125 -12.82 -33.05 -18.62
N SER A 126 -13.11 -34.34 -18.45
CA SER A 126 -14.04 -35.11 -19.30
C SER A 126 -15.48 -34.59 -19.32
N GLY A 127 -15.84 -33.71 -18.37
CA GLY A 127 -17.12 -33.01 -18.28
C GLY A 127 -17.11 -31.56 -18.76
N SER A 128 -16.00 -31.03 -19.31
CA SER A 128 -16.06 -29.77 -20.06
C SER A 128 -16.86 -30.05 -21.32
N GLY A 129 -18.13 -29.62 -21.35
CA GLY A 129 -18.94 -29.72 -22.56
C GLY A 129 -18.16 -29.18 -23.77
N SER A 130 -18.49 -29.68 -24.95
CA SER A 130 -17.97 -29.17 -26.24
C SER A 130 -18.16 -27.67 -26.46
N ASP A 131 -18.83 -26.98 -25.54
CA ASP A 131 -19.33 -25.61 -25.63
C ASP A 131 -18.50 -24.59 -24.82
N ASP A 132 -17.48 -25.03 -24.05
CA ASP A 132 -16.57 -24.11 -23.33
C ASP A 132 -15.64 -23.37 -24.32
N ALA A 133 -16.03 -22.16 -24.74
CA ALA A 133 -15.26 -21.36 -25.71
C ALA A 133 -13.93 -20.79 -25.16
N ALA A 134 -13.85 -20.60 -23.84
CA ALA A 134 -12.62 -20.17 -23.15
C ALA A 134 -11.61 -21.31 -23.01
N CYS A 135 -10.31 -21.02 -23.15
CA CYS A 135 -9.24 -21.98 -22.83
C CYS A 135 -9.32 -22.44 -21.38
N PHE A 136 -9.53 -21.49 -20.47
CA PHE A 136 -9.72 -21.74 -19.05
C PHE A 136 -10.40 -20.54 -18.39
N THR A 137 -10.99 -20.79 -17.23
CA THR A 137 -11.60 -19.78 -16.36
C THR A 137 -10.81 -19.71 -15.06
N VAL A 138 -10.59 -18.50 -14.55
CA VAL A 138 -9.93 -18.26 -13.27
C VAL A 138 -10.90 -17.56 -12.33
N GLN A 139 -11.08 -18.14 -11.16
CA GLN A 139 -11.76 -17.54 -10.03
C GLN A 139 -10.71 -16.91 -9.12
N ILE A 140 -10.88 -15.62 -8.79
CA ILE A 140 -9.96 -14.88 -7.92
C ILE A 140 -10.69 -14.38 -6.66
N ALA A 141 -10.17 -14.80 -5.52
CA ALA A 141 -10.49 -14.24 -4.22
C ALA A 141 -9.43 -13.22 -3.77
N THR A 142 -8.18 -13.49 -4.14
CA THR A 142 -7.01 -12.61 -4.00
C THR A 142 -6.28 -12.56 -5.36
N ALA A 143 -5.10 -11.94 -5.46
CA ALA A 143 -4.44 -11.52 -6.70
C ALA A 143 -4.89 -10.14 -7.22
N HIS A 144 -4.50 -9.10 -6.49
CA HIS A 144 -4.72 -7.74 -6.95
C HIS A 144 -3.72 -7.31 -8.04
N ASP A 145 -2.74 -8.13 -8.42
CA ASP A 145 -1.84 -7.87 -9.54
C ASP A 145 -1.94 -8.99 -10.60
N LEU A 146 -2.43 -8.62 -11.78
CA LEU A 146 -2.58 -9.47 -12.96
C LEU A 146 -1.55 -9.09 -14.03
N LEU A 147 -0.81 -10.06 -14.52
CA LEU A 147 0.15 -9.91 -15.61
C LEU A 147 -0.36 -10.68 -16.84
N LEU A 148 -0.72 -9.98 -17.90
CA LEU A 148 -1.30 -10.57 -19.11
C LEU A 148 -0.31 -10.53 -20.26
N GLY A 149 -0.06 -11.67 -20.89
CA GLY A 149 0.83 -11.80 -22.03
C GLY A 149 0.44 -12.92 -23.00
N GLY A 150 0.91 -12.81 -24.23
CA GLY A 150 0.62 -13.72 -25.34
C GLY A 150 -0.08 -13.02 -26.51
N ASP A 151 0.29 -13.40 -27.73
CA ASP A 151 -0.31 -12.81 -28.94
C ASP A 151 -1.76 -13.26 -29.09
N GLY A 152 -2.66 -12.36 -29.51
CA GLY A 152 -4.07 -12.69 -29.73
C GLY A 152 -4.87 -13.03 -28.48
N LEU A 153 -4.27 -12.88 -27.27
CA LEU A 153 -4.93 -13.09 -25.99
C LEU A 153 -6.21 -12.25 -25.87
N THR A 154 -7.29 -12.89 -25.47
CA THR A 154 -8.59 -12.27 -25.24
C THR A 154 -9.03 -12.55 -23.81
N VAL A 155 -9.20 -11.51 -23.00
CA VAL A 155 -9.54 -11.65 -21.59
C VAL A 155 -10.87 -10.96 -21.30
N LEU A 156 -11.79 -11.69 -20.68
CA LEU A 156 -12.99 -11.14 -20.05
C LEU A 156 -12.81 -11.16 -18.54
N VAL A 157 -12.88 -10.01 -17.90
CA VAL A 157 -12.98 -9.87 -16.44
C VAL A 157 -14.46 -9.67 -16.12
N ASP A 158 -15.15 -10.73 -15.74
CA ASP A 158 -16.61 -10.78 -15.58
C ASP A 158 -17.02 -10.55 -14.12
N ARG A 159 -17.71 -9.44 -13.85
CA ARG A 159 -18.32 -9.08 -12.56
C ARG A 159 -17.36 -9.24 -11.39
N VAL A 160 -16.13 -8.77 -11.57
CA VAL A 160 -15.11 -8.82 -10.52
C VAL A 160 -15.36 -7.74 -9.47
N HIS A 161 -15.36 -8.18 -8.22
CA HIS A 161 -15.46 -7.40 -6.99
C HIS A 161 -14.16 -7.56 -6.19
N GLN A 162 -13.32 -6.53 -6.17
CA GLN A 162 -12.03 -6.54 -5.47
C GLN A 162 -11.73 -5.13 -4.90
N PRO A 163 -11.05 -5.02 -3.74
CA PRO A 163 -10.59 -3.71 -3.26
C PRO A 163 -9.64 -3.04 -4.26
N ALA A 164 -8.70 -3.81 -4.82
CA ALA A 164 -7.78 -3.35 -5.84
C ALA A 164 -7.56 -4.41 -6.93
N LEU A 165 -7.36 -3.96 -8.15
CA LEU A 165 -6.95 -4.77 -9.30
C LEU A 165 -6.01 -3.96 -10.19
N ARG A 166 -4.79 -4.45 -10.37
CA ARG A 166 -3.76 -3.86 -11.21
C ARG A 166 -3.47 -4.84 -12.34
N ILE A 167 -3.65 -4.38 -13.57
CA ILE A 167 -3.50 -5.19 -14.78
C ILE A 167 -2.32 -4.65 -15.55
N SER A 168 -1.29 -5.47 -15.72
CA SER A 168 -0.10 -5.16 -16.50
C SER A 168 -0.09 -6.02 -17.76
N ILE A 169 -0.04 -5.36 -18.92
CA ILE A 169 -0.18 -6.00 -20.23
C ILE A 169 1.17 -5.97 -20.94
N ASN A 170 1.86 -7.12 -20.90
CA ASN A 170 3.18 -7.34 -21.47
C ASN A 170 3.58 -8.83 -21.39
N PRO A 171 4.20 -9.44 -22.42
CA PRO A 171 4.34 -9.00 -23.81
C PRO A 171 3.22 -9.54 -24.72
N GLY A 172 3.10 -8.99 -25.93
CA GLY A 172 2.31 -9.59 -27.02
C GLY A 172 1.68 -8.58 -27.98
N PHE A 173 1.01 -9.09 -29.00
CA PHE A 173 0.32 -8.29 -30.02
C PHE A 173 -1.16 -8.66 -30.15
N GLY A 174 -2.01 -7.69 -30.51
CA GLY A 174 -3.42 -7.95 -30.86
C GLY A 174 -4.28 -8.41 -29.67
N GLN A 175 -3.85 -8.06 -28.46
CA GLN A 175 -4.55 -8.45 -27.24
C GLN A 175 -5.85 -7.65 -27.07
N ARG A 176 -6.83 -8.28 -26.43
CA ARG A 176 -8.15 -7.67 -26.14
C ARG A 176 -8.52 -7.94 -24.70
N LEU A 177 -8.92 -6.90 -23.99
CA LEU A 177 -9.38 -6.98 -22.61
C LEU A 177 -10.71 -6.25 -22.48
N TRP A 178 -11.70 -6.92 -21.90
CA TRP A 178 -12.97 -6.31 -21.50
C TRP A 178 -13.25 -6.59 -20.03
N LEU A 179 -13.52 -5.54 -19.24
CA LEU A 179 -14.02 -5.68 -17.88
C LEU A 179 -15.54 -5.44 -17.88
N GLU A 180 -16.31 -6.48 -17.61
CA GLU A 180 -17.76 -6.43 -17.58
C GLU A 180 -18.25 -6.24 -16.15
N GLN A 181 -19.00 -5.16 -15.90
CA GLN A 181 -19.69 -4.86 -14.64
C GLN A 181 -18.77 -4.93 -13.41
N ALA A 182 -17.55 -4.42 -13.55
CA ALA A 182 -16.57 -4.42 -12.47
C ALA A 182 -17.02 -3.50 -11.32
N ARG A 183 -16.76 -3.91 -10.06
CA ARG A 183 -16.82 -2.99 -8.91
C ARG A 183 -15.50 -3.08 -8.14
N ILE A 184 -14.65 -2.09 -8.36
CA ILE A 184 -13.27 -2.13 -7.90
C ILE A 184 -12.92 -0.80 -7.25
N GLY A 185 -12.31 -0.82 -6.07
CA GLY A 185 -11.83 0.40 -5.42
C GLY A 185 -10.71 1.06 -6.25
N LEU A 186 -9.57 0.40 -6.37
CA LEU A 186 -8.48 0.81 -7.25
C LEU A 186 -8.37 -0.10 -8.49
N LEU A 187 -8.64 0.43 -9.68
CA LEU A 187 -8.33 -0.23 -10.95
C LEU A 187 -7.13 0.46 -11.60
N SER A 188 -6.00 -0.25 -11.68
CA SER A 188 -4.83 0.21 -12.42
C SER A 188 -4.64 -0.61 -13.68
N ILE A 189 -4.45 0.02 -14.84
CA ILE A 189 -4.20 -0.68 -16.11
C ILE A 189 -2.93 -0.08 -16.72
N SER A 190 -1.92 -0.91 -16.96
CA SER A 190 -0.68 -0.50 -17.61
C SER A 190 -0.41 -1.37 -18.84
N ALA A 191 -0.10 -0.75 -19.97
CA ALA A 191 0.18 -1.45 -21.21
C ALA A 191 1.54 -1.04 -21.81
N ASN A 192 2.40 -2.02 -22.05
CA ASN A 192 3.62 -1.85 -22.83
C ASN A 192 3.54 -2.53 -24.21
N ALA A 193 2.46 -3.27 -24.46
CA ALA A 193 2.20 -3.97 -25.71
C ALA A 193 0.94 -3.40 -26.40
N PRO A 194 0.81 -3.52 -27.73
CA PRO A 194 -0.39 -3.08 -28.45
C PRO A 194 -1.62 -3.87 -28.00
N VAL A 195 -2.58 -3.19 -27.38
CA VAL A 195 -3.77 -3.81 -26.79
C VAL A 195 -5.01 -2.96 -27.00
N ARG A 196 -6.17 -3.61 -27.08
CA ARG A 196 -7.48 -2.97 -26.99
C ARG A 196 -8.10 -3.27 -25.63
N VAL A 197 -8.26 -2.27 -24.79
CA VAL A 197 -8.85 -2.40 -23.45
C VAL A 197 -10.14 -1.61 -23.40
N GLY A 198 -11.17 -2.19 -22.80
CA GLY A 198 -12.37 -1.45 -22.43
C GLY A 198 -13.07 -2.11 -21.25
N GLY A 199 -14.18 -1.51 -20.82
CA GLY A 199 -15.00 -2.09 -19.78
C GLY A 199 -15.99 -1.10 -19.22
N ASN A 200 -16.89 -1.62 -18.39
CA ASN A 200 -17.90 -0.87 -17.67
C ASN A 200 -17.95 -1.28 -16.20
N GLY A 201 -18.52 -0.41 -15.37
CA GLY A 201 -18.63 -0.67 -13.94
C GLY A 201 -18.47 0.57 -13.06
N GLN A 202 -18.30 0.34 -11.76
CA GLN A 202 -18.08 1.35 -10.74
C GLN A 202 -16.65 1.24 -10.22
N ILE A 203 -15.90 2.34 -10.31
CA ILE A 203 -14.50 2.40 -9.92
C ILE A 203 -14.32 3.60 -8.99
N ASP A 204 -13.59 3.46 -7.88
CA ASP A 204 -13.29 4.65 -7.05
C ASP A 204 -12.08 5.39 -7.63
N PHE A 205 -11.01 4.68 -7.93
CA PHE A 205 -9.77 5.18 -8.54
C PHE A 205 -9.42 4.39 -9.80
N LEU A 206 -9.59 5.02 -10.96
CA LEU A 206 -9.12 4.51 -12.25
C LEU A 206 -7.76 5.12 -12.57
N GLN A 207 -6.73 4.29 -12.65
CA GLN A 207 -5.40 4.66 -13.11
C GLN A 207 -5.09 3.91 -14.40
N ALA A 208 -4.74 4.62 -15.46
CA ALA A 208 -4.45 3.98 -16.74
C ALA A 208 -3.16 4.55 -17.36
N GLY A 209 -2.32 3.65 -17.86
CA GLY A 209 -1.02 3.96 -18.44
C GLY A 209 -0.75 3.18 -19.71
N SER A 210 -0.16 3.84 -20.71
CA SER A 210 0.37 3.15 -21.89
C SER A 210 1.70 3.74 -22.32
N SER A 211 2.66 2.87 -22.59
CA SER A 211 3.92 3.19 -23.27
C SER A 211 3.95 2.70 -24.72
N ASN A 212 2.80 2.25 -25.25
CA ASN A 212 2.69 1.72 -26.61
C ASN A 212 1.71 2.52 -27.48
N GLY A 213 2.19 3.01 -28.63
CA GLY A 213 1.40 3.82 -29.57
C GLY A 213 0.33 3.05 -30.33
N GLY A 214 0.36 1.70 -30.32
CA GLY A 214 -0.67 0.86 -30.94
C GLY A 214 -1.85 0.52 -30.02
N SER A 215 -1.86 1.03 -28.78
CA SER A 215 -2.89 0.72 -27.81
C SER A 215 -4.16 1.57 -27.98
N VAL A 216 -5.30 0.99 -27.67
CA VAL A 216 -6.61 1.63 -27.71
C VAL A 216 -7.31 1.37 -26.37
N MET A 217 -7.50 2.43 -25.59
CA MET A 217 -7.94 2.40 -24.20
C MET A 217 -9.32 3.06 -24.09
N LEU A 218 -10.36 2.23 -24.14
CA LEU A 218 -11.78 2.59 -24.22
C LEU A 218 -12.44 2.54 -22.84
N LEU A 219 -12.08 3.48 -21.96
CA LEU A 219 -12.41 3.46 -20.54
C LEU A 219 -13.61 4.34 -20.17
N HIS A 220 -14.30 4.90 -21.16
CA HIS A 220 -15.40 5.85 -20.98
C HIS A 220 -16.72 5.22 -20.46
N GLU A 221 -16.83 3.90 -20.40
CA GLU A 221 -18.01 3.26 -19.80
C GLU A 221 -17.84 2.96 -18.29
N PHE A 222 -16.68 3.30 -17.69
CA PHE A 222 -16.49 3.26 -16.24
C PHE A 222 -17.03 4.52 -15.57
N ARG A 223 -17.75 4.34 -14.47
CA ARG A 223 -18.10 5.42 -13.55
C ARG A 223 -17.01 5.51 -12.48
N ALA A 224 -16.10 6.46 -12.65
CA ALA A 224 -14.95 6.66 -11.78
C ALA A 224 -15.07 7.93 -10.92
N GLN A 225 -14.75 7.85 -9.63
CA GLN A 225 -14.63 9.05 -8.78
C GLN A 225 -13.32 9.80 -9.03
N HIS A 226 -12.24 9.06 -9.27
CA HIS A 226 -10.92 9.58 -9.61
C HIS A 226 -10.41 8.92 -10.88
N VAL A 227 -9.93 9.72 -11.82
CA VAL A 227 -9.33 9.25 -13.08
C VAL A 227 -7.93 9.82 -13.21
N GLY A 228 -6.94 8.96 -13.37
CA GLY A 228 -5.56 9.34 -13.68
C GLY A 228 -5.12 8.62 -14.95
N VAL A 229 -4.90 9.37 -16.03
CA VAL A 229 -4.33 8.83 -17.26
C VAL A 229 -2.90 9.30 -17.40
N SER A 230 -1.99 8.38 -17.68
CA SER A 230 -0.58 8.68 -17.92
C SER A 230 -0.16 8.10 -19.27
N THR A 231 0.31 8.97 -20.16
CA THR A 231 0.86 8.53 -21.44
C THR A 231 2.34 8.87 -21.48
N THR A 232 3.16 7.96 -21.99
CA THR A 232 4.58 8.22 -22.24
C THR A 232 4.92 8.21 -23.72
N THR A 233 3.96 7.91 -24.59
CA THR A 233 4.13 7.80 -26.04
C THR A 233 2.93 8.36 -26.80
N THR A 234 3.14 8.79 -28.04
CA THR A 234 2.07 9.24 -28.93
C THR A 234 1.34 8.07 -29.58
N GLY A 235 0.13 8.30 -30.07
CA GLY A 235 -0.63 7.32 -30.89
C GLY A 235 -1.54 6.39 -30.10
N THR A 236 -1.37 6.27 -28.78
CA THR A 236 -2.37 5.59 -27.95
C THR A 236 -3.69 6.34 -28.02
N HIS A 237 -4.77 5.63 -28.37
CA HIS A 237 -6.12 6.19 -28.33
C HIS A 237 -6.68 6.09 -26.91
N TRP A 238 -7.10 7.21 -26.33
CA TRP A 238 -7.66 7.26 -24.98
C TRP A 238 -9.10 7.74 -25.00
N SER A 239 -9.97 7.11 -24.21
CA SER A 239 -11.26 7.68 -23.86
C SER A 239 -11.65 7.40 -22.41
N VAL A 240 -12.22 8.39 -21.72
CA VAL A 240 -12.63 8.32 -20.32
C VAL A 240 -13.96 9.05 -20.09
N HIS A 241 -14.62 8.75 -18.97
CA HIS A 241 -15.78 9.50 -18.51
C HIS A 241 -15.39 10.42 -17.36
N ILE A 242 -15.90 11.65 -17.38
CA ILE A 242 -15.75 12.62 -16.29
C ILE A 242 -17.16 13.03 -15.87
N GLY A 243 -17.57 12.61 -14.67
CA GLY A 243 -18.84 12.99 -14.08
C GLY A 243 -18.78 14.32 -13.32
N ALA A 244 -19.93 14.73 -12.76
CA ALA A 244 -20.05 15.94 -11.95
C ALA A 244 -19.25 15.90 -10.64
N ASP A 245 -18.88 14.72 -10.16
CA ASP A 245 -18.07 14.57 -8.94
C ASP A 245 -16.71 13.92 -9.22
N THR A 246 -16.37 13.72 -10.50
CA THR A 246 -15.10 13.10 -10.88
C THR A 246 -13.95 14.10 -10.76
N THR A 247 -12.87 13.66 -10.11
CA THR A 247 -11.55 14.32 -10.16
C THR A 247 -10.71 13.63 -11.22
N ALA A 248 -10.33 14.32 -12.28
CA ALA A 248 -9.61 13.72 -13.41
C ALA A 248 -8.29 14.45 -13.66
N GLY A 249 -7.23 13.69 -13.89
CA GLY A 249 -5.91 14.18 -14.28
C GLY A 249 -5.36 13.43 -15.49
N TYR A 250 -4.66 14.15 -16.36
CA TYR A 250 -3.96 13.60 -17.51
C TYR A 250 -2.50 14.04 -17.50
N TYR A 251 -1.59 13.08 -17.42
CA TYR A 251 -0.16 13.32 -17.47
C TYR A 251 0.43 12.92 -18.82
N GLN A 252 1.21 13.83 -19.38
CA GLN A 252 2.09 13.58 -20.52
C GLN A 252 3.53 13.97 -20.15
N PRO A 253 4.56 13.46 -20.86
CA PRO A 253 5.94 13.81 -20.58
C PRO A 253 6.17 15.31 -20.82
N ALA A 254 6.87 15.97 -19.90
CA ALA A 254 7.13 17.43 -19.94
C ALA A 254 7.84 17.95 -21.21
N ARG A 255 8.37 17.05 -22.06
CA ARG A 255 9.12 17.38 -23.29
C ARG A 255 8.28 17.37 -24.58
N ALA A 256 6.94 17.40 -24.50
CA ALA A 256 6.06 17.45 -25.66
C ALA A 256 5.45 18.85 -25.91
N PRO A 257 6.24 19.92 -26.20
CA PRO A 257 5.68 21.24 -26.45
C PRO A 257 5.05 21.36 -27.85
N GLY A 258 4.08 22.27 -27.98
CA GLY A 258 3.58 22.74 -29.27
C GLY A 258 2.75 21.70 -30.03
N SER A 259 3.03 21.52 -31.32
CA SER A 259 2.25 20.63 -32.20
C SER A 259 2.33 19.15 -31.81
N LEU A 260 3.36 18.73 -31.08
CA LEU A 260 3.49 17.35 -30.60
C LEU A 260 2.45 16.97 -29.55
N ALA A 261 1.98 17.94 -28.75
CA ALA A 261 0.95 17.71 -27.73
C ALA A 261 -0.38 17.22 -28.35
N LYS A 262 -0.66 17.58 -29.61
CA LYS A 262 -1.84 17.12 -30.36
C LYS A 262 -1.86 15.60 -30.60
N ASN A 263 -0.70 14.95 -30.54
CA ASN A 263 -0.57 13.50 -30.75
C ASN A 263 -0.79 12.69 -29.47
N TYR A 264 -1.08 13.36 -28.35
CA TYR A 264 -1.45 12.77 -27.07
C TYR A 264 -2.95 12.94 -26.78
N GLY A 265 -3.79 12.94 -27.82
CA GLY A 265 -5.22 13.17 -27.70
C GLY A 265 -5.93 12.25 -26.70
N ILE A 266 -6.96 12.78 -26.07
CA ILE A 266 -7.88 12.05 -25.20
C ILE A 266 -9.30 12.48 -25.50
N GLU A 267 -10.18 11.50 -25.66
CA GLU A 267 -11.62 11.71 -25.79
C GLU A 267 -12.31 11.64 -24.42
N VAL A 268 -13.20 12.59 -24.13
CA VAL A 268 -13.89 12.68 -22.85
C VAL A 268 -15.40 12.62 -23.05
N ASP A 269 -16.02 11.70 -22.33
CA ASP A 269 -17.46 11.70 -22.09
C ASP A 269 -17.77 12.54 -20.85
N GLY A 270 -18.15 13.80 -21.05
CA GLY A 270 -18.39 14.75 -19.96
C GLY A 270 -17.75 16.13 -20.19
N PRO A 271 -17.70 16.98 -19.15
CA PRO A 271 -17.11 18.32 -19.21
C PRO A 271 -15.57 18.25 -19.38
N LEU A 272 -15.08 18.80 -20.49
CA LEU A 272 -13.66 18.79 -20.87
C LEU A 272 -12.78 19.64 -19.93
N ASP A 273 -13.31 20.74 -19.43
CA ASP A 273 -12.65 21.72 -18.57
C ASP A 273 -12.30 21.19 -17.17
N ARG A 274 -12.81 20.00 -16.83
CA ARG A 274 -12.53 19.31 -15.56
C ARG A 274 -11.38 18.32 -15.62
N LEU A 275 -10.77 18.14 -16.78
CA LEU A 275 -9.55 17.35 -16.92
C LEU A 275 -8.34 18.21 -16.51
N ASP A 276 -7.77 17.92 -15.34
CA ASP A 276 -6.54 18.57 -14.89
C ASP A 276 -5.34 18.11 -15.75
N MET A 277 -4.55 19.05 -16.23
CA MET A 277 -3.46 18.81 -17.17
C MET A 277 -2.25 19.69 -16.84
N PRO A 278 -1.02 19.14 -16.84
CA PRO A 278 0.17 19.97 -16.70
C PRO A 278 0.30 20.94 -17.89
N ALA A 279 0.89 22.11 -17.63
CA ALA A 279 1.04 23.18 -18.61
C ALA A 279 1.83 22.70 -19.87
N GLY A 280 1.12 22.50 -20.98
CA GLY A 280 1.68 21.97 -22.24
C GLY A 280 0.65 21.49 -23.28
N ARG A 281 -0.64 21.51 -22.93
CA ARG A 281 -1.88 21.46 -23.74
C ARG A 281 -2.01 20.32 -24.75
N VAL A 282 -2.33 19.13 -24.22
CA VAL A 282 -3.23 18.20 -24.94
C VAL A 282 -4.56 18.93 -25.13
N ASP A 283 -5.13 18.86 -26.33
CA ASP A 283 -6.50 19.32 -26.57
C ASP A 283 -7.43 18.11 -26.36
N PRO A 284 -8.11 18.00 -25.20
CA PRO A 284 -9.12 16.97 -25.01
C PRO A 284 -10.28 17.24 -25.97
N SER A 285 -10.83 16.19 -26.55
CA SER A 285 -11.97 16.28 -27.47
C SER A 285 -13.20 15.60 -26.87
N PRO A 286 -14.42 16.02 -27.26
CA PRO A 286 -15.63 15.27 -26.92
C PRO A 286 -15.56 13.82 -27.41
N LEU A 287 -16.15 12.89 -26.65
CA LEU A 287 -16.23 11.49 -27.04
C LEU A 287 -16.96 11.31 -28.39
N ALA A 288 -16.25 10.73 -29.35
CA ALA A 288 -16.76 10.48 -30.69
C ALA A 288 -17.66 9.24 -30.75
N GLU A 289 -18.65 9.26 -31.65
CA GLU A 289 -19.53 8.09 -31.85
C GLU A 289 -18.77 6.87 -32.39
N SER A 290 -17.73 7.09 -33.20
CA SER A 290 -16.82 6.02 -33.66
C SER A 290 -16.15 5.30 -32.49
N THR A 291 -15.77 6.04 -31.43
CA THR A 291 -15.17 5.48 -30.21
C THR A 291 -16.19 4.68 -29.40
N ARG A 292 -17.45 5.13 -29.31
CA ARG A 292 -18.55 4.35 -28.70
C ARG A 292 -18.83 3.05 -29.48
N ILE A 293 -18.86 3.12 -30.80
CA ILE A 293 -19.01 1.94 -31.67
C ILE A 293 -17.83 0.98 -31.45
N ALA A 294 -16.60 1.49 -31.38
CA ALA A 294 -15.41 0.67 -31.15
C ALA A 294 -15.44 -0.05 -29.78
N ALA A 295 -15.95 0.61 -28.73
CA ALA A 295 -16.11 -0.01 -27.40
C ALA A 295 -17.15 -1.13 -27.43
N ARG A 296 -18.32 -0.89 -28.03
CA ARG A 296 -19.36 -1.92 -28.21
C ARG A 296 -18.86 -3.11 -29.03
N ALA A 297 -18.13 -2.84 -30.12
CA ALA A 297 -17.55 -3.88 -30.95
C ALA A 297 -16.47 -4.69 -30.21
N LEU A 298 -15.63 -4.04 -29.40
CA LEU A 298 -14.65 -4.72 -28.54
C LEU A 298 -15.37 -5.64 -27.55
N ARG A 299 -16.37 -5.13 -26.82
CA ARG A 299 -17.18 -5.92 -25.88
C ARG A 299 -17.77 -7.15 -26.54
N GLN A 300 -18.46 -6.97 -27.67
CA GLN A 300 -19.08 -8.08 -28.42
C GLN A 300 -18.04 -9.11 -28.87
N ALA A 301 -16.90 -8.67 -29.41
CA ALA A 301 -15.83 -9.57 -29.85
C ALA A 301 -15.23 -10.38 -28.69
N VAL A 302 -15.03 -9.77 -27.53
CA VAL A 302 -14.54 -10.46 -26.33
C VAL A 302 -15.56 -11.47 -25.82
N LEU A 303 -16.82 -11.05 -25.63
CA LEU A 303 -17.89 -11.93 -25.17
C LEU A 303 -18.12 -13.13 -26.11
N ALA A 304 -18.14 -12.88 -27.42
CA ALA A 304 -18.31 -13.94 -28.41
C ALA A 304 -17.17 -14.98 -28.37
N LYS A 305 -15.93 -14.55 -28.11
CA LYS A 305 -14.77 -15.44 -28.08
C LYS A 305 -14.63 -16.20 -26.75
N VAL A 306 -15.07 -15.61 -25.65
CA VAL A 306 -15.03 -16.25 -24.31
C VAL A 306 -16.26 -17.15 -24.07
N GLY A 307 -17.37 -16.93 -24.78
CA GLY A 307 -18.59 -17.75 -24.71
C GLY A 307 -19.50 -17.38 -23.54
N THR A 308 -20.49 -18.22 -23.24
CA THR A 308 -21.39 -18.03 -22.08
C THR A 308 -20.68 -18.30 -20.76
N ALA A 309 -21.18 -17.72 -19.67
CA ALA A 309 -20.64 -17.98 -18.33
C ALA A 309 -20.84 -19.45 -17.99
N ARG A 310 -19.76 -20.16 -17.63
CA ARG A 310 -19.88 -21.44 -16.94
C ARG A 310 -20.59 -21.17 -15.62
N GLU A 311 -21.67 -21.89 -15.34
CA GLU A 311 -22.23 -21.95 -13.99
C GLU A 311 -21.18 -22.62 -13.10
N LEU A 312 -20.26 -21.82 -12.57
CA LEU A 312 -19.46 -22.24 -11.43
C LEU A 312 -20.45 -22.39 -10.28
N ALA A 313 -20.36 -23.52 -9.55
CA ALA A 313 -21.14 -23.77 -8.35
C ALA A 313 -21.22 -22.45 -7.57
N SER A 314 -22.45 -21.95 -7.47
CA SER A 314 -22.80 -20.59 -7.04
C SER A 314 -21.82 -20.09 -6.00
N ALA A 315 -21.25 -18.90 -6.23
CA ALA A 315 -20.73 -18.09 -5.14
C ALA A 315 -21.74 -18.19 -4.00
N GLU A 316 -21.37 -18.88 -2.92
CA GLU A 316 -22.29 -19.28 -1.86
C GLU A 316 -23.13 -18.06 -1.46
N PRO A 317 -24.46 -18.13 -1.58
CA PRO A 317 -25.32 -17.02 -1.20
C PRO A 317 -25.07 -16.70 0.28
N GLY A 318 -24.45 -15.55 0.57
CA GLY A 318 -24.16 -15.12 1.93
C GLY A 318 -22.68 -14.92 2.27
N LEU A 319 -21.74 -15.18 1.36
CA LEU A 319 -20.33 -14.90 1.65
C LEU A 319 -20.06 -13.39 1.67
N PRO A 320 -19.39 -12.89 2.73
CA PRO A 320 -19.12 -11.47 2.87
C PRO A 320 -18.24 -10.99 1.72
N LEU A 321 -18.53 -9.79 1.22
CA LEU A 321 -17.65 -9.13 0.25
C LEU A 321 -16.21 -9.14 0.78
N PRO A 322 -15.18 -9.26 -0.08
CA PRO A 322 -13.79 -9.24 0.35
C PRO A 322 -13.47 -8.08 1.33
N THR A 323 -14.09 -6.92 1.10
CA THR A 323 -14.00 -5.73 1.96
C THR A 323 -14.49 -5.97 3.39
N ALA A 324 -15.55 -6.75 3.60
CA ALA A 324 -16.07 -7.10 4.91
C ALA A 324 -15.20 -8.14 5.65
N ALA A 325 -14.58 -9.08 4.93
CA ALA A 325 -13.59 -9.99 5.51
C ALA A 325 -12.32 -9.26 5.99
N ALA A 326 -11.85 -8.27 5.22
CA ALA A 326 -10.73 -7.42 5.64
C ALA A 326 -11.08 -6.58 6.88
N ALA A 327 -12.32 -6.09 7.01
CA ALA A 327 -12.74 -5.26 8.14
C ALA A 327 -12.66 -5.96 9.51
N ALA A 328 -12.67 -7.30 9.55
CA ALA A 328 -12.56 -8.08 10.79
C ALA A 328 -11.13 -8.18 11.36
N LEU A 329 -10.10 -7.80 10.59
CA LEU A 329 -8.71 -7.80 11.03
C LEU A 329 -8.39 -6.54 11.89
N PRO A 330 -7.26 -6.51 12.64
CA PRO A 330 -6.81 -5.31 13.35
C PRO A 330 -6.66 -4.11 12.40
N ILE A 331 -6.91 -2.90 12.91
CA ILE A 331 -6.90 -1.66 12.12
C ILE A 331 -5.68 -1.53 11.19
N ASP A 332 -5.86 -0.95 10.00
CA ASP A 332 -4.74 -0.70 9.09
C ASP A 332 -3.68 0.16 9.80
N PRO A 333 -2.37 -0.18 9.73
CA PRO A 333 -1.33 0.58 10.41
C PRO A 333 -1.30 2.08 10.07
N ARG A 334 -1.69 2.47 8.86
CA ARG A 334 -1.76 3.88 8.45
C ARG A 334 -2.92 4.58 9.14
N GLU A 335 -4.07 3.91 9.22
CA GLU A 335 -5.22 4.39 9.97
C GLU A 335 -4.92 4.49 11.46
N HIS A 336 -4.21 3.51 12.05
CA HIS A 336 -3.75 3.59 13.44
C HIS A 336 -2.90 4.84 13.67
N VAL A 337 -1.85 5.03 12.86
CA VAL A 337 -1.00 6.23 12.97
C VAL A 337 -1.82 7.50 12.80
N ALA A 338 -2.73 7.57 11.83
CA ALA A 338 -3.58 8.73 11.62
C ALA A 338 -4.48 9.02 12.83
N GLN A 339 -5.10 8.00 13.42
CA GLN A 339 -5.96 8.13 14.59
C GLN A 339 -5.19 8.59 15.84
N VAL A 340 -3.98 8.08 16.07
CA VAL A 340 -3.15 8.51 17.20
C VAL A 340 -2.65 9.93 16.99
N VAL A 341 -2.14 10.24 15.79
CA VAL A 341 -1.65 11.58 15.44
C VAL A 341 -2.74 12.64 15.55
N ALA A 342 -3.97 12.33 15.12
CA ALA A 342 -5.09 13.28 15.16
C ALA A 342 -5.39 13.82 16.56
N ARG A 343 -5.03 13.08 17.64
CA ARG A 343 -5.21 13.53 19.04
C ARG A 343 -4.33 14.73 19.41
N TYR A 344 -3.21 14.91 18.69
CA TYR A 344 -2.22 15.95 18.98
C TYR A 344 -2.31 17.15 18.02
N LEU A 345 -3.10 17.03 16.95
CA LEU A 345 -3.28 18.09 15.97
C LEU A 345 -4.56 18.88 16.27
N PRO A 346 -4.62 20.18 15.90
CA PRO A 346 -5.86 20.94 15.97
C PRO A 346 -6.96 20.26 15.16
N ALA A 347 -8.22 20.33 15.61
CA ALA A 347 -9.35 19.74 14.90
C ALA A 347 -9.56 20.30 13.48
N SER A 348 -9.04 21.50 13.21
CA SER A 348 -9.01 22.13 11.89
C SER A 348 -7.92 21.58 10.95
N THR A 349 -7.08 20.67 11.43
CA THR A 349 -6.01 20.03 10.67
C THR A 349 -6.48 18.66 10.21
N ARG A 350 -6.43 18.45 8.90
CA ARG A 350 -6.83 17.19 8.26
C ARG A 350 -5.60 16.46 7.76
N ILE A 351 -5.44 15.22 8.20
CA ILE A 351 -4.45 14.30 7.64
C ILE A 351 -4.97 13.83 6.28
N THR A 352 -4.15 13.95 5.25
CA THR A 352 -4.49 13.54 3.88
C THR A 352 -3.78 12.26 3.45
N ASP A 353 -2.59 11.98 3.99
CA ASP A 353 -1.86 10.76 3.70
C ASP A 353 -0.91 10.38 4.85
N VAL A 354 -0.66 9.08 4.97
CA VAL A 354 0.37 8.48 5.82
C VAL A 354 1.08 7.42 4.98
N ALA A 355 2.33 7.66 4.60
CA ALA A 355 3.20 6.65 4.00
C ALA A 355 4.04 6.00 5.09
N LEU A 356 4.12 4.67 5.14
CA LEU A 356 4.87 3.94 6.16
C LEU A 356 6.07 3.21 5.55
N TRP A 357 7.15 3.14 6.32
CA TRP A 357 8.30 2.28 6.07
C TRP A 357 8.84 1.74 7.40
N ARG A 358 9.87 0.90 7.35
CA ARG A 358 10.44 0.32 8.56
C ARG A 358 10.88 1.41 9.55
N ARG A 359 10.35 1.37 10.78
CA ARG A 359 10.62 2.33 11.87
C ARG A 359 10.21 3.78 11.58
N GLY A 360 9.35 4.05 10.61
CA GLY A 360 8.97 5.42 10.33
C GLY A 360 7.90 5.61 9.27
N GLY A 361 7.70 6.86 8.90
CA GLY A 361 6.71 7.24 7.90
C GLY A 361 6.74 8.71 7.53
N ARG A 362 5.92 9.07 6.54
CA ARG A 362 5.64 10.44 6.16
C ARG A 362 4.16 10.72 6.39
N LEU A 363 3.87 11.78 7.10
CA LEU A 363 2.54 12.32 7.30
C LEU A 363 2.36 13.53 6.39
N GLU A 364 1.27 13.58 5.65
CA GLU A 364 0.87 14.74 4.87
C GLU A 364 -0.53 15.19 5.27
N GLY A 365 -0.78 16.49 5.21
CA GLY A 365 -2.10 17.02 5.51
C GLY A 365 -2.28 18.48 5.11
N VAL A 366 -3.45 19.00 5.47
CA VAL A 366 -3.85 20.40 5.27
C VAL A 366 -4.31 20.96 6.60
N ALA A 367 -3.72 22.09 7.01
CA ALA A 367 -4.16 22.88 8.16
C ALA A 367 -4.94 24.11 7.67
N ALA A 368 -5.78 24.68 8.53
CA ALA A 368 -6.59 25.87 8.18
C ALA A 368 -5.75 27.11 7.84
N ASP A 369 -4.59 27.27 8.48
CA ASP A 369 -3.71 28.43 8.31
C ASP A 369 -2.22 28.03 8.32
N VAL A 370 -1.37 28.99 7.92
CA VAL A 370 0.08 28.79 7.79
C VAL A 370 0.78 28.56 9.14
N ALA A 371 0.28 29.14 10.23
CA ALA A 371 0.88 28.97 11.55
C ALA A 371 0.63 27.55 12.04
N SER A 372 -0.63 27.09 11.96
CA SER A 372 -1.02 25.72 12.25
C SER A 372 -0.23 24.70 11.42
N ALA A 373 -0.02 24.96 10.12
CA ALA A 373 0.78 24.09 9.24
C ALA A 373 2.26 24.00 9.66
N ARG A 374 2.84 25.10 10.18
CA ARG A 374 4.23 25.14 10.67
C ARG A 374 4.38 24.51 12.05
N ASP A 375 3.34 24.58 12.87
CA ASP A 375 3.34 24.07 14.24
C ASP A 375 3.21 22.54 14.33
N VAL A 376 2.75 21.87 13.26
CA VAL A 376 2.60 20.40 13.22
C VAL A 376 3.86 19.68 13.71
N VAL A 377 5.04 20.03 13.22
CA VAL A 377 6.29 19.35 13.58
C VAL A 377 6.58 19.46 15.08
N ARG A 378 6.28 20.62 15.68
CA ARG A 378 6.45 20.84 17.12
C ARG A 378 5.45 19.98 17.90
N LEU A 379 4.17 20.03 17.55
CA LEU A 379 3.12 19.25 18.21
C LEU A 379 3.39 17.74 18.18
N LEU A 380 3.83 17.22 17.03
CA LEU A 380 4.19 15.81 16.91
C LEU A 380 5.44 15.46 17.70
N ARG A 381 6.44 16.33 17.74
CA ARG A 381 7.64 16.11 18.57
C ARG A 381 7.29 16.07 20.05
N ASP A 382 6.43 16.98 20.49
CA ASP A 382 5.99 17.11 21.88
C ASP A 382 5.06 15.95 22.29
N SER A 383 4.45 15.22 21.34
CA SER A 383 3.56 14.10 21.61
C SER A 383 4.21 12.91 22.33
N GLY A 384 5.53 12.73 22.13
CA GLY A 384 6.29 11.60 22.66
C GLY A 384 6.14 10.28 21.88
N GLU A 385 5.28 10.23 20.85
CA GLU A 385 5.06 9.02 20.03
C GLU A 385 6.23 8.69 19.08
N PHE A 386 7.10 9.68 18.83
CA PHE A 386 8.15 9.61 17.83
C PHE A 386 9.54 9.85 18.45
N THR A 387 10.51 9.07 17.99
CA THR A 387 11.93 9.29 18.33
C THR A 387 12.54 10.44 17.52
N TYR A 388 11.95 10.74 16.36
CA TYR A 388 12.36 11.86 15.51
C TYR A 388 11.18 12.38 14.69
N VAL A 389 11.09 13.71 14.61
CA VAL A 389 10.13 14.42 13.76
C VAL A 389 10.83 15.57 13.05
N SER A 390 10.71 15.62 11.74
CA SER A 390 11.18 16.72 10.90
C SER A 390 10.18 17.01 9.79
N GLY A 391 10.31 18.18 9.15
CA GLY A 391 9.43 18.57 8.05
C GLY A 391 9.04 20.04 8.15
N GLY A 392 7.93 20.38 7.52
CA GLY A 392 7.43 21.74 7.50
C GLY A 392 6.13 21.86 6.71
N GLY A 393 5.63 23.09 6.63
CA GLY A 393 4.40 23.39 5.94
C GLY A 393 4.26 24.87 5.63
N GLY A 394 3.16 25.21 4.96
CA GLY A 394 2.82 26.60 4.62
C GLY A 394 2.66 26.86 3.13
N SER A 395 2.68 25.83 2.28
CA SER A 395 2.30 25.97 0.88
C SER A 395 0.77 26.01 0.77
N PRO A 396 0.17 27.02 0.10
CA PRO A 396 -1.28 27.05 -0.11
C PRO A 396 -1.76 25.80 -0.84
N ARG A 397 -2.89 25.24 -0.40
CA ARG A 397 -3.58 24.10 -1.03
C ARG A 397 -5.09 24.29 -0.90
N ALA A 398 -5.87 23.59 -1.72
CA ALA A 398 -7.33 23.64 -1.61
C ALA A 398 -7.78 23.36 -0.17
N GLY A 399 -8.50 24.32 0.44
CA GLY A 399 -8.98 24.24 1.81
C GLY A 399 -7.99 24.65 2.92
N GLY A 400 -6.80 25.19 2.60
CA GLY A 400 -5.87 25.71 3.61
C GLY A 400 -4.40 25.71 3.19
N TYR A 401 -3.53 25.24 4.09
CA TYR A 401 -2.08 25.18 3.90
C TYR A 401 -1.57 23.76 4.11
N ALA A 402 -0.84 23.24 3.13
CA ALA A 402 -0.25 21.91 3.18
C ALA A 402 0.93 21.84 4.15
N PHE A 403 1.09 20.69 4.80
CA PHE A 403 2.26 20.32 5.57
C PHE A 403 2.71 18.90 5.23
N SER A 404 3.99 18.61 5.50
CA SER A 404 4.58 17.29 5.41
C SER A 404 5.57 17.09 6.55
N ALA A 405 5.45 15.97 7.25
CA ALA A 405 6.33 15.59 8.36
C ALA A 405 6.88 14.17 8.16
N GLN A 406 8.19 14.00 8.30
CA GLN A 406 8.84 12.70 8.43
C GLN A 406 8.88 12.29 9.90
N LEU A 407 8.57 11.03 10.16
CA LEU A 407 8.35 10.44 11.46
C LEU A 407 9.26 9.22 11.62
N ASN A 408 9.89 9.08 12.79
CA ASN A 408 10.49 7.81 13.21
C ASN A 408 9.79 7.28 14.45
N PHE A 409 9.36 6.03 14.39
CA PHE A 409 8.71 5.35 15.51
C PHE A 409 9.76 4.76 16.47
N SER A 410 9.32 4.42 17.67
CA SER A 410 10.12 3.63 18.63
C SER A 410 9.99 2.12 18.43
N CYS A 411 9.23 1.67 17.44
CA CYS A 411 9.01 0.25 17.11
C CYS A 411 9.31 -0.01 15.63
N ASP A 412 9.50 -1.28 15.25
CA ASP A 412 9.76 -1.64 13.84
C ASP A 412 8.56 -1.35 12.92
N ALA A 413 7.34 -1.49 13.44
CA ALA A 413 6.07 -1.18 12.78
C ALA A 413 4.99 -0.75 13.81
N PRO A 414 4.01 0.09 13.42
CA PRO A 414 2.88 0.45 14.29
C PRO A 414 2.18 -0.78 14.87
N GLY A 415 1.80 -0.72 16.15
CA GLY A 415 1.28 -1.85 16.92
C GLY A 415 2.34 -2.84 17.42
N GLY A 416 3.57 -2.77 16.92
CA GLY A 416 4.69 -3.59 17.38
C GLY A 416 5.24 -3.18 18.75
N PRO A 417 6.11 -4.00 19.38
CA PRO A 417 6.71 -3.70 20.68
C PRO A 417 7.62 -2.48 20.60
N SER A 418 7.49 -1.58 21.57
CA SER A 418 8.37 -0.41 21.70
C SER A 418 9.81 -0.79 22.11
N GLU A 419 10.79 -0.17 21.45
CA GLU A 419 12.19 -0.16 21.87
C GLU A 419 12.40 0.77 23.08
N CYS A 420 11.55 1.79 23.24
CA CYS A 420 11.52 2.66 24.42
C CYS A 420 10.94 1.90 25.62
N PRO A 421 11.57 1.98 26.81
CA PRO A 421 11.06 1.33 28.01
C PRO A 421 9.76 1.97 28.49
N ALA A 422 8.88 1.16 29.07
CA ALA A 422 7.66 1.60 29.73
C ALA A 422 7.97 2.58 30.87
N GLY A 423 7.04 3.50 31.15
CA GLY A 423 7.14 4.45 32.24
C GLY A 423 6.84 3.80 33.59
N GLU A 424 7.16 4.48 34.69
CA GLU A 424 6.73 4.07 36.05
C GLU A 424 5.19 3.97 36.17
N SER A 425 4.47 4.71 35.33
CA SER A 425 3.02 4.64 35.17
C SER A 425 2.67 4.52 33.68
N PRO A 426 1.59 3.81 33.31
CA PRO A 426 1.08 3.75 31.93
C PRO A 426 0.74 5.12 31.31
N HIS A 427 0.54 6.15 32.14
CA HIS A 427 0.19 7.52 31.70
C HIS A 427 1.32 8.53 31.91
N ALA A 428 2.54 8.07 32.20
CA ALA A 428 3.67 8.97 32.39
C ALA A 428 4.02 9.68 31.06
N GLU A 429 4.01 11.02 31.06
CA GLU A 429 4.35 11.84 29.89
C GLU A 429 5.86 11.99 29.68
N VAL A 430 6.65 11.83 30.76
CA VAL A 430 8.11 11.93 30.75
C VAL A 430 8.72 10.88 31.68
N TYR A 431 9.99 10.54 31.47
CA TYR A 431 10.75 9.70 32.38
C TYR A 431 11.12 10.46 33.66
N SER A 432 10.96 9.84 34.83
CA SER A 432 11.40 10.42 36.10
C SER A 432 12.91 10.24 36.30
N GLU A 433 13.54 11.12 37.08
CA GLU A 433 14.97 10.98 37.44
C GLU A 433 15.22 9.65 38.18
N ALA A 434 14.27 9.21 39.02
CA ALA A 434 14.34 7.93 39.72
C ALA A 434 14.37 6.74 38.74
N GLN A 435 13.50 6.76 37.73
CA GLN A 435 13.46 5.73 36.68
C GLN A 435 14.76 5.70 35.87
N VAL A 436 15.28 6.87 35.49
CA VAL A 436 16.54 6.99 34.74
C VAL A 436 17.69 6.45 35.57
N ARG A 437 17.80 6.86 36.85
CA ARG A 437 18.82 6.38 37.78
C ARG A 437 18.75 4.87 37.95
N GLY A 438 17.58 4.30 38.26
CA GLY A 438 17.41 2.86 38.43
C GLY A 438 17.66 2.05 37.15
N THR A 439 17.55 2.67 35.97
CA THR A 439 17.94 2.04 34.71
C THR A 439 19.46 2.09 34.50
N LEU A 440 20.09 3.21 34.81
CA LEU A 440 21.55 3.34 34.75
C LEU A 440 22.22 2.39 35.75
N ASP A 441 21.74 2.31 36.99
CA ASP A 441 22.25 1.40 38.03
C ASP A 441 22.25 -0.06 37.54
N ARG A 442 21.16 -0.50 36.89
CA ARG A 442 21.08 -1.86 36.33
C ARG A 442 22.03 -2.11 35.16
N LEU A 443 22.30 -1.10 34.34
CA LEU A 443 23.19 -1.23 33.18
C LEU A 443 24.67 -1.23 33.56
N VAL A 444 25.04 -0.39 34.52
CA VAL A 444 26.43 -0.25 34.97
C VAL A 444 26.80 -1.31 36.00
N GLY A 445 25.83 -1.76 36.81
CA GLY A 445 26.04 -2.73 37.88
C GLY A 445 27.11 -2.27 38.86
N ASP A 446 27.84 -3.23 39.44
CA ASP A 446 28.88 -2.94 40.44
C ASP A 446 30.14 -2.26 39.87
N SER A 447 30.20 -2.05 38.55
CA SER A 447 31.36 -1.43 37.90
C SER A 447 31.44 0.09 38.09
N LEU A 448 30.31 0.73 38.42
CA LEU A 448 30.25 2.16 38.69
C LEU A 448 29.41 2.43 39.92
N THR A 449 29.90 3.32 40.78
CA THR A 449 29.07 3.93 41.82
C THR A 449 28.52 5.25 41.29
N LEU A 450 27.21 5.30 41.03
CA LEU A 450 26.54 6.52 40.56
C LEU A 450 26.47 7.55 41.70
N LEU A 451 27.27 8.61 41.60
CA LEU A 451 27.29 9.70 42.58
C LEU A 451 26.13 10.67 42.33
N GLU A 452 25.92 11.02 41.07
CA GLU A 452 24.91 12.00 40.67
C GLU A 452 24.33 11.65 39.31
N VAL A 453 23.00 11.70 39.22
CA VAL A 453 22.24 11.59 37.98
C VAL A 453 21.23 12.72 38.03
N ARG A 454 21.34 13.71 37.15
CA ARG A 454 20.34 14.77 37.00
C ARG A 454 19.75 14.72 35.61
N LEU A 455 18.42 14.83 35.52
CA LEU A 455 17.70 14.90 34.24
C LEU A 455 17.26 16.35 33.97
N ASP A 456 17.76 16.94 32.89
CA ASP A 456 17.35 18.25 32.37
C ASP A 456 16.74 18.09 30.97
N GLY A 457 15.42 17.96 30.94
CA GLY A 457 14.65 17.61 29.73
C GLY A 457 15.10 16.26 29.16
N GLN A 458 15.83 16.29 28.05
CA GLN A 458 16.37 15.09 27.40
C GLN A 458 17.85 14.84 27.74
N THR A 459 18.49 15.73 28.49
CA THR A 459 19.91 15.66 28.81
C THR A 459 20.08 15.07 30.20
N ILE A 460 20.99 14.12 30.35
CA ILE A 460 21.32 13.50 31.63
C ILE A 460 22.75 13.88 31.98
N HIS A 461 22.92 14.51 33.13
CA HIS A 461 24.24 14.77 33.71
C HIS A 461 24.56 13.64 34.68
N LEU A 462 25.61 12.88 34.36
CA LEU A 462 26.07 11.73 35.11
C LEU A 462 27.41 12.05 35.77
N ARG A 463 27.51 11.87 37.09
CA ARG A 463 28.78 11.70 37.80
C ARG A 463 28.83 10.33 38.46
N ALA A 464 29.94 9.63 38.27
CA ALA A 464 30.15 8.31 38.82
C ALA A 464 31.62 8.10 39.22
N ALA A 465 31.85 7.17 40.15
CA ALA A 465 33.17 6.68 40.50
C ALA A 465 33.38 5.26 39.97
N ALA A 466 34.58 4.98 39.47
CA ALA A 466 35.01 3.64 39.03
C ALA A 466 36.32 3.25 39.73
N ALA A 467 36.60 1.95 39.89
CA ALA A 467 37.87 1.51 40.46
C ALA A 467 39.06 1.75 39.51
N SER A 468 38.80 1.86 38.20
CA SER A 468 39.81 2.20 37.19
C SER A 468 39.22 2.95 35.98
N GLU A 469 40.09 3.59 35.19
CA GLU A 469 39.69 4.23 33.94
C GLU A 469 39.19 3.22 32.89
N SER A 470 39.71 2.00 32.89
CA SER A 470 39.25 0.94 31.97
C SER A 470 37.82 0.50 32.29
N GLU A 471 37.47 0.35 33.57
CA GLU A 471 36.11 0.04 34.00
C GLU A 471 35.14 1.18 33.67
N ALA A 472 35.59 2.42 33.89
CA ALA A 472 34.85 3.62 33.50
C ALA A 472 34.47 3.61 32.02
N ARG A 473 35.45 3.36 31.14
CA ARG A 473 35.23 3.27 29.68
C ARG A 473 34.33 2.08 29.31
N ALA A 474 34.54 0.91 29.91
CA ALA A 474 33.72 -0.27 29.63
C ALA A 474 32.25 -0.09 30.06
N ALA A 475 31.99 0.60 31.18
CA ALA A 475 30.63 0.89 31.62
C ALA A 475 29.93 1.94 30.74
N LEU A 476 30.64 3.00 30.33
CA LEU A 476 30.12 3.96 29.35
C LEU A 476 29.84 3.30 27.99
N GLU A 477 30.67 2.35 27.56
CA GLU A 477 30.43 1.56 26.35
C GLU A 477 29.22 0.65 26.48
N ARG A 478 28.95 0.05 27.64
CA ARG A 478 27.70 -0.70 27.89
C ARG A 478 26.46 0.19 27.79
N ILE A 479 26.51 1.39 28.38
CA ILE A 479 25.43 2.37 28.23
C ILE A 479 25.26 2.75 26.75
N ARG A 480 26.38 2.89 26.00
CA ARG A 480 26.35 3.21 24.56
C ARG A 480 25.80 2.09 23.69
N GLN A 481 26.04 0.83 24.07
CA GLN A 481 25.56 -0.35 23.35
C GLN A 481 24.09 -0.67 23.67
N GLN A 482 23.52 -0.10 24.73
CA GLN A 482 22.13 -0.31 25.08
C GLN A 482 21.21 0.36 24.05
N LYS A 483 20.45 -0.45 23.32
CA LYS A 483 19.40 0.02 22.42
C LYS A 483 18.23 0.60 23.19
N GLY A 484 17.60 1.65 22.64
CA GLY A 484 16.32 2.17 23.11
C GLY A 484 16.43 3.50 23.87
N LEU A 485 17.00 3.51 25.08
CA LEU A 485 16.82 4.63 26.01
C LEU A 485 17.86 5.76 25.88
N PHE A 486 19.14 5.46 25.60
CA PHE A 486 20.23 6.45 25.68
C PHE A 486 21.01 6.60 24.37
N ARG A 487 21.39 7.84 24.05
CA ARG A 487 22.45 8.18 23.11
C ARG A 487 23.57 8.89 23.87
N VAL A 488 24.72 8.24 23.97
CA VAL A 488 25.85 8.73 24.77
C VAL A 488 26.63 9.79 24.00
N SER A 489 26.84 10.97 24.59
CA SER A 489 27.78 11.98 24.08
C SER A 489 28.82 12.28 25.16
N ILE A 490 29.92 11.53 25.15
CA ILE A 490 30.94 11.62 26.21
C ILE A 490 31.68 12.95 26.13
N SER A 491 31.85 13.65 27.26
CA SER A 491 32.56 14.93 27.33
C SER A 491 33.88 14.89 28.12
N SER A 492 34.10 13.97 29.08
CA SER A 492 35.40 13.90 29.80
C SER A 492 35.54 12.68 30.75
N ILE A 493 36.75 12.14 30.89
CA ILE A 493 37.14 11.21 31.96
C ILE A 493 38.35 11.81 32.68
N GLY A 494 38.33 11.91 34.01
CA GLY A 494 39.39 12.54 34.80
C GLY A 494 39.84 11.66 35.98
N ARG A 495 41.08 11.88 36.45
CA ARG A 495 41.56 11.26 37.69
C ARG A 495 41.03 12.04 38.89
N SER A 496 40.48 11.33 39.88
CA SER A 496 40.16 11.93 41.18
C SER A 496 41.46 12.46 41.83
N GLY A 497 41.42 13.68 42.35
CA GLY A 497 42.57 14.33 42.99
C GLY A 497 43.03 13.67 44.29
N SER A 498 42.30 12.68 44.81
CA SER A 498 42.63 12.00 46.07
C SER A 498 42.07 10.57 46.14
N GLY A 499 42.65 9.64 45.38
CA GLY A 499 42.39 8.19 45.51
C GLY A 499 42.73 7.36 44.26
N PRO A 500 42.67 6.01 44.35
CA PRO A 500 42.85 5.11 43.18
C PRO A 500 41.63 5.11 42.22
N ALA A 501 40.51 5.68 42.64
CA ALA A 501 39.27 5.72 41.85
C ALA A 501 39.31 6.80 40.75
N ALA A 502 38.79 6.48 39.57
CA ALA A 502 38.56 7.43 38.49
C ALA A 502 37.18 8.09 38.65
N GLU A 503 37.11 9.41 38.50
CA GLU A 503 35.84 10.12 38.48
C GLU A 503 35.41 10.36 37.03
N ILE A 504 34.16 9.99 36.74
CA ILE A 504 33.56 10.09 35.42
C ILE A 504 32.53 11.19 35.45
N SER A 505 32.61 12.12 34.50
CA SER A 505 31.56 13.08 34.22
C SER A 505 31.11 12.92 32.77
N ALA A 506 29.87 12.48 32.57
CA ALA A 506 29.33 12.22 31.25
C ALA A 506 28.00 12.95 31.05
N THR A 507 27.77 13.39 29.82
CA THR A 507 26.47 13.89 29.39
C THR A 507 25.83 12.84 28.49
N LEU A 508 24.67 12.31 28.89
CA LEU A 508 23.89 11.38 28.08
C LEU A 508 22.69 12.14 27.50
N LYS A 509 22.16 11.68 26.37
CA LYS A 509 20.87 12.12 25.86
C LYS A 509 19.88 10.97 25.86
N LEU A 510 18.63 11.24 26.25
CA LEU A 510 17.54 10.32 26.04
C LEU A 510 17.25 10.22 24.54
N ASN A 511 17.15 8.99 24.04
CA ASN A 511 16.71 8.72 22.68
C ASN A 511 15.17 8.70 22.58
N CYS A 512 14.51 8.34 23.67
CA CYS A 512 13.06 8.39 23.82
C CYS A 512 12.69 9.58 24.72
N VAL A 513 11.90 10.51 24.20
CA VAL A 513 11.49 11.70 24.95
C VAL A 513 10.43 11.37 25.98
N ALA A 514 9.58 10.39 25.68
CA ALA A 514 8.50 9.93 26.53
C ALA A 514 8.43 8.39 26.53
N PRO A 515 7.83 7.79 27.58
CA PRO A 515 7.42 6.38 27.56
C PRO A 515 6.38 6.07 26.49
N PRO A 516 6.34 4.81 25.96
CA PRO A 516 5.27 4.38 25.08
C PRO A 516 3.92 4.43 25.81
N LYS A 517 2.88 4.90 25.12
CA LYS A 517 1.52 5.01 25.65
C LYS A 517 0.72 3.73 25.34
N PRO A 518 -0.19 3.28 26.24
CA PRO A 518 -1.00 2.08 26.02
C PRO A 518 -1.82 2.10 24.73
N ASP A 519 -2.28 3.28 24.32
CA ASP A 519 -3.08 3.55 23.12
C ASP A 519 -2.29 4.33 22.06
N GLY A 520 -0.95 4.33 22.16
CA GLY A 520 -0.03 5.01 21.25
C GLY A 520 0.26 4.23 19.96
N ILE A 521 1.25 4.69 19.19
CA ILE A 521 1.64 4.04 17.93
C ILE A 521 2.32 2.70 18.19
N CYS A 522 3.19 2.63 19.21
CA CYS A 522 3.93 1.42 19.56
C CYS A 522 3.36 0.81 20.85
N SER A 523 3.26 -0.52 20.88
CA SER A 523 2.74 -1.25 22.04
C SER A 523 3.72 -1.22 23.21
N THR A 524 3.15 -1.22 24.42
CA THR A 524 3.89 -1.19 25.69
C THR A 524 4.39 -2.57 26.14
N SER A 525 3.92 -3.65 25.51
CA SER A 525 4.30 -5.04 25.81
C SER A 525 5.50 -5.49 24.98
N ARG A 526 6.48 -6.14 25.62
CA ARG A 526 7.47 -7.01 24.95
C ARG A 526 7.13 -8.47 25.17
#